data_AF-A0A7V1FVY8-F1
#
_entry.id   AF-A0A7V1FVY8-F1
#
_cell.length_a   1.000
_cell.length_b   1.000
_cell.length_c   1.000
_cell.angle_alpha   90.00
_cell.angle_beta   90.00
_cell.angle_gamma   90.00
#
_symmetry.space_group_name_H-M   'P 1'
#
loop_
_entity.id
_entity.type
_entity.pdbx_description
1 polymer ?
#
loop_
_entity_poly.entity_id
_entity_poly.type
_entity_poly.pdbx_seq_one_letter_code
_entity_poly.pdbx_strand_id
1 'polypeptide(L)'
;MKRFIKGFIKDLLGWFLYASRALDVFLLIRHRLYGSQGTVILLYHRVIPRDRKDGVCSFPGIVVSRESFEKQMRFLSEHYNVISLDDYLEARVKKIPLPYKTAVITFDDGWKDNFLCALPLLKRYKLPATIFLTAGFIGKEEVFWPEKLVFLVKQIAASRSKTRKPVEDGFLEELRQLLDSAPNNLREEKFRLLFT
;
A
#
# COMPACT_ATOMS: atom_id res chain seq x y z
N MET A 1 -7.69 -17.68 21.57
CA MET A 1 -6.41 -18.37 21.88
C MET A 1 -5.77 -19.08 20.67
N LYS A 2 -6.45 -20.04 20.01
CA LYS A 2 -5.89 -20.78 18.86
C LYS A 2 -5.43 -19.93 17.67
N ARG A 3 -6.15 -18.87 17.30
CA ARG A 3 -5.76 -17.93 16.21
C ARG A 3 -4.50 -17.14 16.51
N PHE A 4 -4.29 -16.79 17.78
CA PHE A 4 -3.14 -15.99 18.23
C PHE A 4 -1.87 -16.84 18.22
N ILE A 5 -1.96 -18.06 18.74
CA ILE A 5 -0.86 -19.04 18.72
C ILE A 5 -0.46 -19.41 17.29
N LYS A 6 -1.45 -19.58 16.39
CA LYS A 6 -1.17 -19.88 14.97
C LYS A 6 -0.45 -18.73 14.26
N GLY A 7 -0.81 -17.48 14.54
CA GLY A 7 -0.12 -16.29 14.03
C GLY A 7 1.32 -16.23 14.53
N PHE A 8 1.50 -16.36 15.84
CA PHE A 8 2.82 -16.34 16.47
C PHE A 8 3.76 -17.44 15.96
N ILE A 9 3.27 -18.68 15.81
CA ILE A 9 4.06 -19.79 15.25
C ILE A 9 4.43 -19.52 13.80
N LYS A 10 3.52 -18.97 13.00
CA LYS A 10 3.80 -18.62 11.60
C LYS A 10 4.87 -17.54 11.50
N ASP A 11 4.82 -16.53 12.35
CA ASP A 11 5.79 -15.44 12.39
C ASP A 11 7.16 -15.95 12.86
N LEU A 12 7.20 -16.80 13.88
CA LEU A 12 8.42 -17.43 14.38
C LEU A 12 9.05 -18.35 13.32
N LEU A 13 8.24 -19.16 12.63
CA LEU A 13 8.69 -20.03 11.55
C LEU A 13 9.21 -19.23 10.36
N GLY A 14 8.50 -18.16 9.98
CA GLY A 14 8.95 -17.24 8.93
C GLY A 14 10.27 -16.57 9.29
N TRP A 15 10.41 -16.11 10.53
CA TRP A 15 11.65 -15.53 11.04
C TRP A 15 12.80 -16.55 11.06
N PHE A 16 12.56 -17.77 11.53
CA PHE A 16 13.57 -18.83 11.55
C PHE A 16 14.03 -19.22 10.14
N LEU A 17 13.10 -19.41 9.20
CA LEU A 17 13.43 -19.72 7.80
C LEU A 17 14.23 -18.58 7.12
N TYR A 18 13.93 -17.34 7.49
CA TYR A 18 14.68 -16.16 7.05
C TYR A 18 16.08 -16.10 7.66
N ALA A 19 16.18 -16.15 8.99
CA ALA A 19 17.43 -16.02 9.74
C ALA A 19 18.42 -17.17 9.47
N SER A 20 17.91 -18.39 9.27
CA SER A 20 18.72 -19.58 8.94
C SER A 20 19.18 -19.64 7.48
N ARG A 21 18.71 -18.73 6.62
CA ARG A 21 18.85 -18.80 5.16
C ARG A 21 18.27 -20.07 4.51
N ALA A 22 17.52 -20.89 5.25
CA ALA A 22 16.84 -22.05 4.70
C ALA A 22 15.85 -21.65 3.60
N LEU A 23 15.26 -20.46 3.70
CA LEU A 23 14.47 -19.85 2.63
C LEU A 23 15.28 -19.67 1.33
N ASP A 24 16.53 -19.23 1.42
CA ASP A 24 17.39 -19.08 0.23
C ASP A 24 17.66 -20.42 -0.44
N VAL A 25 17.97 -21.45 0.35
CA VAL A 25 18.22 -22.82 -0.15
C VAL A 25 16.96 -23.41 -0.78
N PHE A 26 15.80 -23.27 -0.12
CA PHE A 26 14.52 -23.71 -0.67
C PHE A 26 14.19 -23.01 -1.98
N LEU A 27 14.37 -21.68 -2.03
CA LEU A 27 14.14 -20.88 -3.23
C LEU A 27 15.14 -21.26 -4.35
N LEU A 28 16.41 -21.52 -4.04
CA LEU A 28 17.43 -22.01 -4.97
C LEU A 28 17.09 -23.39 -5.55
N ILE A 29 16.68 -24.34 -4.69
CA ILE A 29 16.26 -25.68 -5.12
C ILE A 29 15.01 -25.57 -6.01
N ARG A 30 14.02 -24.79 -5.59
CA ARG A 30 12.80 -24.53 -6.38
C ARG A 30 13.13 -23.87 -7.71
N HIS A 31 14.10 -22.96 -7.75
CA HIS A 31 14.59 -22.34 -8.99
C HIS A 31 15.25 -23.36 -9.92
N ARG A 32 16.13 -24.22 -9.39
CA ARG A 32 16.79 -25.29 -10.16
C ARG A 32 15.80 -26.32 -10.71
N LEU A 33 14.76 -26.64 -9.95
CA LEU A 33 13.78 -27.67 -10.29
C LEU A 33 12.62 -27.17 -11.15
N TYR A 34 12.15 -25.94 -10.93
CA TYR A 34 10.95 -25.41 -11.57
C TYR A 34 11.20 -24.17 -12.44
N GLY A 35 12.46 -23.73 -12.56
CA GLY A 35 12.84 -22.63 -13.45
C GLY A 35 12.05 -21.35 -13.23
N SER A 36 11.62 -21.03 -11.99
CA SER A 36 10.70 -19.91 -11.80
C SER A 36 11.41 -18.58 -12.08
N GLN A 37 11.23 -18.09 -13.30
CA GLN A 37 11.64 -16.78 -13.79
C GLN A 37 10.65 -15.67 -13.38
N GLY A 38 9.99 -15.84 -12.24
CA GLY A 38 8.97 -14.91 -11.79
C GLY A 38 9.61 -13.62 -11.32
N THR A 39 9.52 -12.57 -12.13
CA THR A 39 9.72 -11.20 -11.64
C THR A 39 8.55 -10.85 -10.72
N VAL A 40 8.85 -10.31 -9.54
CA VAL A 40 7.82 -9.80 -8.63
C VAL A 40 7.64 -8.32 -8.90
N ILE A 41 6.42 -7.90 -9.26
CA ILE A 41 6.07 -6.49 -9.39
C ILE A 41 5.28 -6.10 -8.14
N LEU A 42 5.87 -5.24 -7.32
CA LEU A 42 5.27 -4.77 -6.08
C LEU A 42 4.49 -3.48 -6.35
N LEU A 43 3.24 -3.47 -5.91
CA LEU A 43 2.34 -2.32 -6.02
C LEU A 43 2.14 -1.68 -4.64
N TYR A 44 2.42 -0.39 -4.57
CA TYR A 44 2.14 0.46 -3.43
C TYR A 44 1.21 1.60 -3.85
N HIS A 45 0.57 2.26 -2.89
CA HIS A 45 -0.15 3.52 -3.13
C HIS A 45 0.34 4.55 -2.12
N ARG A 46 0.11 4.31 -0.82
CA ARG A 46 0.46 5.25 0.25
C ARG A 46 1.50 4.69 1.21
N VAL A 47 2.49 5.52 1.57
CA VAL A 47 3.51 5.21 2.59
C VAL A 47 3.44 6.27 3.69
N ILE A 48 2.88 5.93 4.84
CA ILE A 48 2.50 6.91 5.85
C ILE A 48 3.17 6.59 7.20
N PRO A 49 3.62 7.56 8.01
CA PRO A 49 4.10 7.30 9.37
C PRO A 49 3.02 6.62 10.23
N ARG A 50 3.41 5.67 11.09
CA ARG A 50 2.45 4.93 11.94
C ARG A 50 1.74 5.83 12.96
N ASP A 51 2.42 6.87 13.43
CA ASP A 51 1.98 7.82 14.44
C ASP A 51 1.19 9.01 13.89
N ARG A 52 0.86 8.98 12.59
CA ARG A 52 0.11 10.04 11.91
C ARG A 52 -1.24 10.28 12.62
N LYS A 53 -1.42 11.51 13.11
CA LYS A 53 -2.56 11.90 13.98
C LYS A 53 -3.81 12.33 13.21
N ASP A 54 -3.65 12.71 11.95
CA ASP A 54 -4.66 13.26 11.05
C ASP A 54 -5.54 12.18 10.38
N GLY A 55 -5.76 11.05 11.06
CA GLY A 55 -6.83 10.10 10.74
C GLY A 55 -6.92 9.73 9.25
N VAL A 56 -6.03 8.86 8.77
CA VAL A 56 -6.00 8.41 7.37
C VAL A 56 -7.39 8.00 6.89
N CYS A 57 -7.94 8.74 5.92
CA CYS A 57 -9.24 8.46 5.30
C CYS A 57 -9.14 7.48 4.12
N SER A 58 -7.97 6.88 3.93
CA SER A 58 -7.77 5.86 2.90
C SER A 58 -8.26 4.49 3.32
N PHE A 59 -8.60 3.69 2.32
CA PHE A 59 -8.88 2.27 2.51
C PHE A 59 -7.64 1.57 3.11
N PRO A 60 -7.76 0.76 4.18
CA PRO A 60 -6.60 0.14 4.82
C PRO A 60 -5.73 -0.70 3.87
N GLY A 61 -6.32 -1.26 2.81
CA GLY A 61 -5.62 -2.07 1.82
C GLY A 61 -4.62 -1.31 0.94
N ILE A 62 -4.68 0.02 0.89
CA ILE A 62 -3.78 0.86 0.07
C ILE A 62 -2.71 1.59 0.89
N VAL A 63 -2.66 1.34 2.20
CA VAL A 63 -1.79 2.06 3.13
C VAL A 63 -0.75 1.10 3.73
N VAL A 64 0.52 1.44 3.58
CA VAL A 64 1.62 0.81 4.32
C VAL A 64 2.25 1.83 5.26
N SER A 65 2.57 1.41 6.48
CA SER A 65 3.32 2.27 7.40
C SER A 65 4.76 2.45 6.93
N ARG A 66 5.35 3.64 7.09
CA ARG A 66 6.73 3.96 6.73
C ARG A 66 7.74 2.95 7.28
N GLU A 67 7.55 2.48 8.50
CA GLU A 67 8.42 1.51 9.16
C GLU A 67 8.33 0.12 8.53
N SER A 68 7.11 -0.29 8.14
CA SER A 68 6.92 -1.54 7.38
C SER A 68 7.51 -1.43 5.98
N PHE A 69 7.33 -0.28 5.33
CA PHE A 69 7.93 -0.02 4.02
C PHE A 69 9.46 -0.04 4.10
N GLU A 70 10.08 0.57 5.11
CA GLU A 70 11.53 0.50 5.34
C GLU A 70 12.02 -0.95 5.49
N LYS A 71 11.32 -1.77 6.28
CA LYS A 71 11.67 -3.20 6.42
C LYS A 71 11.60 -3.94 5.09
N GLN A 72 10.61 -3.63 4.27
CA GLN A 72 10.47 -4.21 2.92
C GLN A 72 11.61 -3.74 2.01
N MET A 73 11.95 -2.44 2.00
CA MET A 73 13.05 -1.93 1.17
C MET A 73 14.40 -2.52 1.56
N ARG A 74 14.67 -2.64 2.86
CA ARG A 74 15.87 -3.32 3.36
C ARG A 74 15.93 -4.77 2.85
N PHE A 75 14.85 -5.52 3.04
CA PHE A 75 14.77 -6.89 2.57
C PHE A 75 14.97 -7.00 1.05
N LEU A 76 14.35 -6.13 0.25
CA LEU A 76 14.55 -6.11 -1.20
C LEU A 76 16.01 -5.81 -1.56
N SER A 77 16.64 -4.84 -0.91
CA SER A 77 18.04 -4.48 -1.18
C SER A 77 19.04 -5.61 -0.84
N GLU A 78 18.69 -6.50 0.09
CA GLU A 78 19.55 -7.60 0.51
C GLU A 78 19.29 -8.89 -0.29
N HIS A 79 18.08 -9.08 -0.82
CA HIS A 79 17.63 -10.38 -1.35
C HIS A 79 17.16 -10.36 -2.79
N TYR A 80 16.96 -9.19 -3.42
CA TYR A 80 16.42 -9.06 -4.77
C TYR A 80 17.30 -8.18 -5.66
N ASN A 81 17.26 -8.47 -6.96
CA ASN A 81 17.74 -7.58 -8.02
C ASN A 81 16.59 -6.63 -8.37
N VAL A 82 16.56 -5.47 -7.72
CA VAL A 82 15.52 -4.46 -8.01
C VAL A 82 15.94 -3.65 -9.23
N ILE A 83 15.14 -3.72 -10.29
CA ILE A 83 15.36 -2.99 -11.54
C ILE A 83 14.24 -1.97 -11.79
N SER A 84 14.49 -1.00 -12.66
CA SER A 84 13.44 -0.08 -13.07
C SER A 84 12.37 -0.80 -13.91
N LEU A 85 11.16 -0.24 -13.98
CA LEU A 85 10.12 -0.80 -14.83
C LEU A 85 10.54 -0.73 -16.32
N ASP A 86 11.27 0.31 -16.72
CA ASP A 86 11.77 0.46 -18.08
C ASP A 86 12.76 -0.66 -18.44
N ASP A 87 13.74 -0.93 -17.58
CA ASP A 87 14.69 -2.04 -17.77
C ASP A 87 13.97 -3.39 -17.86
N TYR A 88 12.94 -3.57 -17.02
CA TYR A 88 12.11 -4.76 -17.06
C TYR A 88 11.40 -4.90 -18.41
N LEU A 89 10.71 -3.85 -18.87
CA LEU A 89 9.99 -3.86 -20.14
C LEU A 89 10.93 -4.10 -21.32
N GLU A 90 12.10 -3.46 -21.33
CA GLU A 90 13.13 -3.65 -22.35
C GLU A 90 13.61 -5.10 -22.39
N ALA A 91 13.92 -5.70 -21.23
CA ALA A 91 14.33 -7.10 -21.15
C ALA A 91 13.24 -8.04 -21.69
N ARG A 92 11.95 -7.74 -21.43
CA ARG A 92 10.82 -8.52 -21.97
C ARG A 92 10.69 -8.41 -23.48
N VAL A 93 10.83 -7.20 -24.03
CA VAL A 93 10.77 -6.97 -25.49
C VAL A 93 11.94 -7.68 -26.20
N LYS A 94 13.15 -7.53 -25.67
CA LYS A 94 14.38 -8.12 -26.23
C LYS A 94 14.56 -9.61 -25.90
N LYS A 95 13.65 -10.20 -25.11
CA LYS A 95 13.74 -11.58 -24.59
C LYS A 95 15.06 -11.86 -23.86
N ILE A 96 15.57 -10.85 -23.16
CA ILE A 96 16.77 -10.98 -22.33
C ILE A 96 16.39 -11.66 -21.01
N PRO A 97 17.09 -12.72 -20.59
CA PRO A 97 16.82 -13.36 -19.31
C PRO A 97 17.13 -12.39 -18.15
N LEU A 98 16.19 -12.26 -17.23
CA LEU A 98 16.37 -11.44 -16.03
C LEU A 98 17.10 -12.23 -14.93
N PRO A 99 17.88 -11.55 -14.07
CA PRO A 99 18.51 -12.18 -12.92
C PRO A 99 17.50 -12.90 -12.02
N TYR A 100 17.98 -13.92 -11.31
CA TYR A 100 17.18 -14.59 -10.30
C TYR A 100 16.77 -13.61 -9.18
N LYS A 101 15.55 -13.78 -8.64
CA LYS A 101 14.93 -12.86 -7.66
C LYS A 101 14.91 -11.40 -8.16
N THR A 102 14.44 -11.17 -9.39
CA THR A 102 14.19 -9.81 -9.87
C THR A 102 12.90 -9.24 -9.28
N ALA A 103 12.92 -7.98 -8.86
CA ALA A 103 11.74 -7.26 -8.41
C ALA A 103 11.64 -5.87 -9.07
N VAL A 104 10.42 -5.38 -9.21
CA VAL A 104 10.10 -4.02 -9.66
C VAL A 104 9.20 -3.36 -8.63
N ILE A 105 9.45 -2.10 -8.31
CA ILE A 105 8.65 -1.33 -7.34
C ILE A 105 7.82 -0.31 -8.11
N THR A 106 6.51 -0.32 -7.89
CA THR A 106 5.56 0.60 -8.51
C THR A 106 4.67 1.26 -7.46
N PHE A 107 4.27 2.48 -7.74
CA PHE A 107 3.29 3.25 -6.97
C PHE A 107 2.19 3.72 -7.89
N ASP A 108 0.94 3.57 -7.46
CA ASP A 108 -0.20 4.20 -8.12
C ASP A 108 -0.54 5.54 -7.46
N ASP A 109 -1.32 6.34 -8.17
CA ASP A 109 -1.93 7.61 -7.79
C ASP A 109 -0.99 8.82 -7.67
N GLY A 110 0.22 8.66 -7.12
CA GLY A 110 1.16 9.77 -6.93
C GLY A 110 0.93 10.59 -5.66
N TRP A 111 0.64 9.93 -4.55
CA TRP A 111 0.40 10.58 -3.27
C TRP A 111 1.60 11.42 -2.79
N LYS A 112 1.34 12.57 -2.15
CA LYS A 112 2.36 13.44 -1.52
C LYS A 112 3.29 12.66 -0.58
N ASP A 113 2.76 11.64 0.08
CA ASP A 113 3.53 10.78 0.98
C ASP A 113 4.50 9.82 0.25
N ASN A 114 4.35 9.56 -1.05
CA ASN A 114 5.40 8.92 -1.86
C ASN A 114 6.67 9.77 -1.87
N PHE A 115 6.53 11.09 -2.02
CA PHE A 115 7.67 12.01 -2.00
C PHE A 115 8.23 12.20 -0.57
N LEU A 116 7.37 12.42 0.42
CA LEU A 116 7.82 12.73 1.78
C LEU A 116 8.34 11.51 2.56
N CYS A 117 7.78 10.33 2.31
CA CYS A 117 8.08 9.12 3.09
C CYS A 117 8.76 8.02 2.30
N ALA A 118 8.30 7.70 1.09
CA ALA A 118 8.85 6.59 0.32
C ALA A 118 10.21 6.96 -0.33
N LEU A 119 10.30 8.12 -0.99
CA LEU A 119 11.48 8.55 -1.75
C LEU A 119 12.77 8.59 -0.90
N PRO A 120 12.80 9.10 0.34
CA PRO A 120 14.01 9.07 1.16
C PRO A 120 14.51 7.65 1.43
N LEU A 121 13.59 6.69 1.63
CA LEU A 121 13.93 5.29 1.86
C LEU A 121 14.41 4.62 0.56
N LEU A 122 13.73 4.84 -0.56
CA LEU A 122 14.18 4.34 -1.87
C LEU A 122 15.59 4.83 -2.22
N LYS A 123 15.87 6.13 -2.00
CA LYS A 123 17.23 6.69 -2.18
C LYS A 123 18.25 6.05 -1.25
N ARG A 124 17.91 5.87 0.04
CA ARG A 124 18.79 5.25 1.03
C ARG A 124 19.20 3.83 0.64
N TYR A 125 18.27 3.03 0.14
CA TYR A 125 18.52 1.65 -0.28
C TYR A 125 18.90 1.52 -1.76
N LYS A 126 19.03 2.64 -2.50
CA LYS A 126 19.36 2.70 -3.93
C LYS A 126 18.41 1.86 -4.81
N LEU A 127 17.12 1.88 -4.49
CA LEU A 127 16.11 1.09 -5.19
C LEU A 127 15.35 1.96 -6.20
N PRO A 128 15.32 1.60 -7.49
CA PRO A 128 14.47 2.27 -8.46
C PRO A 128 12.99 1.98 -8.17
N ALA A 129 12.13 2.95 -8.49
CA ALA A 129 10.69 2.79 -8.41
C ALA A 129 10.01 3.63 -9.49
N THR A 130 8.84 3.20 -9.95
CA THR A 130 7.99 3.92 -10.91
C THR A 130 6.74 4.44 -10.22
N ILE A 131 6.30 5.65 -10.57
CA ILE A 131 5.04 6.23 -10.06
C ILE A 131 4.11 6.48 -11.25
N PHE A 132 2.92 5.88 -11.22
CA PHE A 132 1.83 6.14 -12.14
C PHE A 132 1.00 7.32 -11.61
N LEU A 133 1.35 8.52 -12.06
CA LEU A 133 0.75 9.77 -11.58
C LEU A 133 -0.66 9.98 -12.14
N THR A 134 -1.61 10.31 -11.26
CA THR A 134 -2.94 10.79 -11.65
C THR A 134 -2.90 12.28 -12.02
N ALA A 135 -2.44 12.58 -13.24
CA ALA A 135 -2.18 13.95 -13.71
C ALA A 135 -3.35 14.93 -13.50
N GLY A 136 -4.61 14.45 -13.55
CA GLY A 136 -5.80 15.28 -13.35
C GLY A 136 -5.97 15.89 -11.95
N PHE A 137 -5.20 15.43 -10.96
CA PHE A 137 -5.23 15.92 -9.57
C PHE A 137 -4.03 16.81 -9.21
N ILE A 138 -3.04 16.92 -10.09
CA ILE A 138 -1.84 17.73 -9.82
C ILE A 138 -2.22 19.21 -9.71
N GLY A 139 -1.78 19.85 -8.63
CA GLY A 139 -2.04 21.27 -8.35
C GLY A 139 -3.47 21.55 -7.88
N LYS A 140 -4.27 20.52 -7.60
CA LYS A 140 -5.64 20.66 -7.08
C LYS A 140 -5.72 20.22 -5.63
N GLU A 141 -6.64 20.81 -4.88
CA GLU A 141 -6.97 20.41 -3.51
C GLU A 141 -8.07 19.33 -3.46
N GLU A 142 -8.27 18.62 -4.58
CA GLU A 142 -9.25 17.55 -4.70
C GLU A 142 -8.68 16.22 -4.19
N VAL A 143 -9.51 15.45 -3.50
CA VAL A 143 -9.23 14.07 -3.10
C VAL A 143 -10.02 13.08 -3.96
N PHE A 144 -9.50 11.87 -4.13
CA PHE A 144 -10.23 10.82 -4.84
C PHE A 144 -11.57 10.51 -4.17
N TRP A 145 -12.57 10.16 -4.98
CA TRP A 145 -13.90 9.82 -4.48
C TRP A 145 -13.92 8.69 -3.42
N PRO A 146 -13.02 7.67 -3.43
CA PRO A 146 -13.01 6.66 -2.37
C PRO A 146 -12.63 7.23 -1.01
N GLU A 147 -11.73 8.22 -0.97
CA GLU A 147 -11.38 8.93 0.26
C GLU A 147 -12.59 9.69 0.81
N LYS A 148 -13.35 10.34 -0.09
CA LYS A 148 -14.60 11.01 0.29
C LYS A 148 -15.59 10.02 0.89
N LEU A 149 -15.77 8.87 0.25
CA LEU A 149 -16.66 7.81 0.74
C LEU A 149 -16.23 7.29 2.12
N VAL A 150 -14.96 6.92 2.29
CA VAL A 150 -14.45 6.39 3.57
C VAL A 150 -14.57 7.42 4.68
N PHE A 151 -14.29 8.70 4.41
CA PHE A 151 -14.50 9.77 5.37
C PHE A 151 -15.97 9.89 5.80
N LEU A 152 -16.90 9.87 4.84
CA LEU A 152 -18.33 9.97 5.12
C LEU A 152 -18.83 8.76 5.91
N VAL A 153 -18.43 7.54 5.53
CA VAL A 153 -18.74 6.32 6.29
C VAL A 153 -18.22 6.41 7.72
N LYS A 154 -17.00 6.91 7.92
CA LYS A 154 -16.44 7.12 9.28
C LYS A 154 -17.25 8.14 10.08
N GLN A 155 -17.71 9.23 9.47
CA GLN A 155 -18.55 10.22 10.14
C GLN A 155 -19.91 9.65 10.53
N ILE A 156 -20.57 8.91 9.63
CA ILE A 156 -21.84 8.23 9.91
C ILE A 156 -21.67 7.21 11.03
N ALA A 157 -20.60 6.40 10.99
CA ALA A 157 -20.32 5.43 12.04
C ALA A 157 -20.08 6.10 13.40
N ALA A 158 -19.36 7.22 13.42
CA ALA A 158 -19.11 8.01 14.62
C ALA A 158 -20.39 8.65 15.17
N SER A 159 -21.28 9.17 14.31
CA SER A 159 -22.57 9.74 14.74
C SER A 159 -23.55 8.67 15.23
N ARG A 160 -23.51 7.46 14.64
CA ARG A 160 -24.30 6.29 15.07
C ARG A 160 -23.79 5.61 16.33
N SER A 161 -22.62 5.97 16.85
CA SER A 161 -22.08 5.42 18.11
C SER A 161 -23.00 5.66 19.33
N LYS A 162 -24.07 6.47 19.22
CA LYS A 162 -25.11 6.61 20.25
C LYS A 162 -26.30 5.66 20.09
N THR A 163 -26.50 5.01 18.94
CA THR A 163 -27.63 4.09 18.67
C THR A 163 -27.20 3.00 17.72
N ARG A 164 -26.80 1.85 18.26
CA ARG A 164 -26.38 0.66 17.49
C ARG A 164 -27.64 -0.08 17.02
N LYS A 165 -28.12 0.20 15.80
CA LYS A 165 -29.07 -0.67 15.09
C LYS A 165 -28.33 -1.50 14.03
N PRO A 166 -28.76 -2.74 13.73
CA PRO A 166 -28.23 -3.53 12.62
C PRO A 166 -28.35 -2.75 11.30
N VAL A 167 -27.45 -3.03 10.35
CA VAL A 167 -27.59 -2.50 8.98
C VAL A 167 -28.79 -3.21 8.35
N GLU A 168 -29.96 -2.58 8.41
CA GLU A 168 -31.20 -3.05 7.78
C GLU A 168 -31.23 -2.70 6.28
N ASP A 169 -32.11 -3.39 5.54
CA ASP A 169 -32.43 -3.09 4.14
C ASP A 169 -32.93 -1.64 4.03
N GLY A 170 -32.07 -0.74 3.55
CA GLY A 170 -32.31 0.71 3.57
C GLY A 170 -31.04 1.56 3.73
N PHE A 171 -29.91 0.94 4.10
CA PHE A 171 -28.62 1.63 4.26
C PHE A 171 -28.21 2.46 3.04
N LEU A 172 -28.47 1.99 1.82
CA LEU A 172 -28.12 2.72 0.59
C LEU A 172 -28.96 4.00 0.43
N GLU A 173 -30.24 3.97 0.81
CA GLU A 173 -31.12 5.13 0.74
C GLU A 173 -30.80 6.14 1.85
N GLU A 174 -30.45 5.67 3.05
CA GLU A 174 -29.91 6.53 4.11
C GLU A 174 -28.57 7.15 3.71
N LEU A 175 -27.67 6.38 3.09
CA LEU A 175 -26.39 6.90 2.60
C LEU A 175 -26.64 7.98 1.53
N ARG A 176 -27.61 7.75 0.64
CA ARG A 176 -28.02 8.70 -0.40
C ARG A 176 -28.57 10.00 0.20
N GLN A 177 -29.53 9.90 1.13
CA GLN A 177 -30.08 11.07 1.83
C GLN A 177 -29.02 11.83 2.64
N LEU A 178 -28.05 11.12 3.22
CA LEU A 178 -26.97 11.74 3.98
C LEU A 178 -25.92 12.40 3.07
N LEU A 179 -25.67 11.85 1.88
CA LEU A 179 -24.89 12.48 0.82
C LEU A 179 -25.57 13.74 0.27
N ASP A 180 -26.89 13.69 0.09
CA ASP A 180 -27.70 14.80 -0.44
C ASP A 180 -27.90 15.92 0.59
N SER A 181 -27.90 15.59 1.88
CA SER A 181 -28.02 16.55 3.00
C SER A 181 -26.68 17.03 3.57
N ALA A 182 -25.56 16.45 3.14
CA ALA A 182 -24.24 16.92 3.55
C ALA A 182 -24.02 18.37 3.07
N PRO A 183 -23.80 19.35 3.97
CA PRO A 183 -23.60 20.73 3.55
C PRO A 183 -22.41 20.87 2.60
N ASN A 184 -22.49 21.79 1.63
CA ASN A 184 -21.48 21.96 0.58
C ASN A 184 -20.05 22.18 1.12
N ASN A 185 -19.91 22.66 2.37
CA ASN A 185 -18.63 22.86 3.07
C ASN A 185 -17.94 21.55 3.52
N LEU A 186 -18.64 20.40 3.54
CA LEU A 186 -18.00 19.08 3.65
C LEU A 186 -17.26 18.67 2.37
N ARG A 187 -17.41 19.41 1.26
CA ARG A 187 -16.63 19.16 0.03
C ARG A 187 -15.22 19.73 0.07
N GLU A 188 -14.91 20.68 0.97
CA GLU A 188 -13.70 21.52 0.82
C GLU A 188 -12.90 21.71 2.13
N GLU A 189 -13.43 22.35 3.18
CA GLU A 189 -12.59 22.88 4.27
C GLU A 189 -12.07 21.84 5.29
N LYS A 190 -12.92 20.94 5.79
CA LYS A 190 -12.48 19.89 6.73
C LYS A 190 -11.59 18.83 6.06
N PHE A 191 -11.76 18.65 4.75
CA PHE A 191 -10.89 17.80 3.95
C PHE A 191 -9.52 18.45 3.76
N ARG A 192 -9.46 19.73 3.37
CA ARG A 192 -8.19 20.46 3.20
C ARG A 192 -7.24 20.30 4.40
N LEU A 193 -7.75 20.46 5.62
CA LEU A 193 -6.96 20.34 6.87
C LEU A 193 -6.41 18.94 7.18
N LEU A 194 -6.97 17.87 6.60
CA LEU A 194 -6.48 16.49 6.78
C LEU A 194 -5.42 16.11 5.73
N PHE A 195 -5.28 16.91 4.68
CA PHE A 195 -4.44 16.60 3.51
C PHE A 195 -3.36 17.65 3.19
N THR A 196 -3.36 18.82 3.84
CA THR A 196 -2.22 19.75 3.93
C THR A 196 -1.14 19.22 4.86
#